data_AF-A0A965CRV9-F1
#
_entry.id   AF-A0A965CRV9-F1
#
_cell.length_a   1.000
_cell.length_b   1.000
_cell.length_c   1.000
_cell.angle_alpha   90.00
_cell.angle_beta   90.00
_cell.angle_gamma   90.00
#
_symmetry.space_group_name_H-M   'P 1'
#
loop_
_entity.id
_entity.type
_entity.pdbx_description
1 polymer ?
#
loop_
_entity_poly.entity_id
_entity_poly.type
_entity_poly.pdbx_seq_one_letter_code
_entity_poly.pdbx_strand_id
1 'polypeptide(L)'
;MTHATPSLDHDGRLSGVRSKILARMALGDRSFHLVTRICAYGVFILLAGIVVSLIMGAWPAIKTFGLEFLVTRRWAPQLDEPILGALAPIYGTLLTSFIAMLIAVPFGLGVAIFLTELCPIPLRRPIRVAVELLAGIPSIIYGMWGFFVLGPFLAQHIEPAIVWAVKDIPVLNII
;
A
#
# COMPACT_ATOMS: atom_id res chain seq x y z
N MET A 1 20.94 -19.65 70.43
CA MET A 1 20.68 -18.21 70.47
C MET A 1 19.77 -17.86 69.31
N THR A 2 18.50 -17.73 69.65
CA THR A 2 17.34 -17.37 68.85
C THR A 2 17.48 -15.95 68.30
N HIS A 3 17.47 -15.80 66.97
CA HIS A 3 17.18 -14.50 66.34
C HIS A 3 15.96 -14.67 65.44
N ALA A 4 14.98 -13.81 65.73
CA ALA A 4 13.60 -13.91 65.33
C ALA A 4 13.42 -13.82 63.81
N THR A 5 12.59 -14.72 63.29
CA THR A 5 11.84 -14.51 62.05
C THR A 5 11.04 -13.21 62.14
N PRO A 6 10.96 -12.39 61.07
CA PRO A 6 10.05 -11.24 61.08
C PRO A 6 8.63 -11.77 61.26
N SER A 7 8.05 -11.51 62.42
CA SER A 7 6.66 -11.81 62.72
C SER A 7 5.76 -10.92 61.86
N LEU A 8 5.04 -11.54 60.93
CA LEU A 8 3.97 -10.90 60.18
C LEU A 8 2.86 -10.50 61.16
N ASP A 9 2.51 -9.22 61.20
CA ASP A 9 1.31 -8.73 61.86
C ASP A 9 0.55 -7.73 60.96
N HIS A 10 -0.77 -7.66 61.18
CA HIS A 10 -1.72 -6.62 60.76
C HIS A 10 -2.37 -6.68 59.35
N ASP A 11 -3.16 -7.73 59.13
CA ASP A 11 -3.87 -8.14 57.91
C ASP A 11 -5.01 -7.24 57.36
N GLY A 12 -5.06 -5.94 57.70
CA GLY A 12 -6.13 -5.03 57.24
C GLY A 12 -5.70 -3.93 56.27
N ARG A 13 -4.42 -3.53 56.28
CA ARG A 13 -3.94 -2.33 55.55
C ARG A 13 -3.31 -2.64 54.19
N LEU A 14 -2.69 -3.82 54.04
CA LEU A 14 -2.04 -4.26 52.79
C LEU A 14 -3.06 -4.66 51.70
N SER A 15 -4.24 -5.15 52.10
CA SER A 15 -5.34 -5.55 51.20
C SER A 15 -6.03 -4.34 50.56
N GLY A 16 -6.24 -3.25 51.32
CA GLY A 16 -6.90 -2.03 50.84
C GLY A 16 -6.07 -1.18 49.85
N VAL A 17 -4.74 -1.20 49.96
CA VAL A 17 -3.86 -0.49 49.01
C VAL A 17 -3.77 -1.27 47.70
N ARG A 18 -3.59 -2.61 47.77
CA ARG A 18 -3.61 -3.48 46.59
C ARG A 18 -4.94 -3.43 45.84
N SER A 19 -6.08 -3.42 46.53
CA SER A 19 -7.40 -3.35 45.89
C SER A 19 -7.63 -2.03 45.13
N LYS A 20 -7.19 -0.89 45.68
CA LYS A 20 -7.27 0.40 44.99
C LYS A 20 -6.39 0.46 43.74
N ILE A 21 -5.19 -0.14 43.78
CA ILE A 21 -4.29 -0.21 42.62
C ILE A 21 -4.87 -1.12 41.53
N LEU A 22 -5.37 -2.29 41.90
CA LEU A 22 -6.01 -3.23 40.97
C LEU A 22 -7.28 -2.63 40.34
N ALA A 23 -8.10 -1.91 41.11
CA ALA A 23 -9.29 -1.23 40.59
C ALA A 23 -8.92 -0.10 39.59
N ARG A 24 -7.84 0.65 39.83
CA ARG A 24 -7.33 1.67 38.90
C ARG A 24 -6.81 1.04 37.60
N MET A 25 -6.10 -0.08 37.70
CA MET A 25 -5.62 -0.84 36.53
C MET A 25 -6.79 -1.44 35.73
N ALA A 26 -7.80 -2.00 36.40
CA ALA A 26 -8.99 -2.55 35.73
C ALA A 26 -9.80 -1.49 34.98
N LEU A 27 -9.85 -0.25 35.50
CA LEU A 27 -10.50 0.86 34.81
C LEU A 27 -9.70 1.32 33.58
N GLY A 28 -8.37 1.35 33.68
CA GLY A 28 -7.47 1.61 32.56
C GLY A 28 -7.60 0.57 31.45
N ASP A 29 -7.63 -0.71 31.83
CA ASP A 29 -7.76 -1.84 30.91
C ASP A 29 -9.12 -1.82 30.18
N ARG A 30 -10.21 -1.55 30.91
CA ARG A 30 -11.54 -1.39 30.31
C ARG A 30 -11.63 -0.21 29.34
N SER A 31 -11.01 0.92 29.68
CA SER A 31 -10.99 2.10 28.83
C SER A 31 -10.17 1.84 27.56
N PHE A 32 -9.01 1.21 27.71
CA PHE A 32 -8.14 0.81 26.60
C PHE A 32 -8.88 -0.14 25.63
N HIS A 33 -9.55 -1.16 26.15
CA HIS A 33 -10.35 -2.07 25.33
C HIS A 33 -11.52 -1.36 24.64
N LEU A 34 -12.18 -0.40 25.28
CA LEU A 34 -13.26 0.37 24.66
C LEU A 34 -12.76 1.23 23.51
N VAL A 35 -11.69 2.00 23.72
CA VAL A 35 -11.07 2.84 22.68
C VAL A 35 -10.64 1.98 21.50
N THR A 36 -9.94 0.87 21.76
CA THR A 36 -9.49 -0.04 20.71
C THR A 36 -10.65 -0.63 19.93
N ARG A 37 -11.75 -1.02 20.59
CA ARG A 37 -12.97 -1.51 19.93
C ARG A 37 -13.63 -0.43 19.07
N ILE A 38 -13.73 0.81 19.57
CA ILE A 38 -14.28 1.94 18.80
C ILE A 38 -13.41 2.21 17.58
N CYS A 39 -12.08 2.22 17.71
CA CYS A 39 -11.16 2.37 16.58
C CYS A 39 -11.35 1.24 15.56
N ALA A 40 -11.42 -0.01 16.01
CA ALA A 40 -11.62 -1.16 15.14
C ALA A 40 -12.94 -1.04 14.35
N TYR A 41 -14.06 -0.81 15.03
CA TYR A 41 -15.35 -0.62 14.35
C TYR A 41 -15.37 0.64 13.48
N GLY A 42 -14.71 1.71 13.91
CA GLY A 42 -14.58 2.95 13.14
C GLY A 42 -13.90 2.73 11.78
N VAL A 43 -12.83 1.93 11.74
CA VAL A 43 -12.17 1.55 10.49
C VAL A 43 -13.12 0.79 9.56
N PHE A 44 -13.86 -0.20 10.09
CA PHE A 44 -14.84 -0.93 9.29
C PHE A 44 -15.97 -0.03 8.76
N ILE A 45 -16.50 0.88 9.59
CA ILE A 45 -17.53 1.83 9.20
C ILE A 45 -17.01 2.78 8.12
N LEU A 46 -15.78 3.29 8.25
CA LEU A 46 -15.15 4.13 7.24
C LEU A 46 -14.96 3.40 5.92
N LEU A 47 -14.44 2.16 5.95
CA LEU A 47 -14.31 1.32 4.76
C LEU A 47 -15.66 1.07 4.09
N ALA A 48 -16.69 0.72 4.85
CA ALA A 48 -18.04 0.56 4.33
C ALA A 48 -18.57 1.86 3.72
N GLY A 49 -18.34 3.01 4.37
CA GLY A 49 -18.69 4.33 3.86
C GLY A 49 -18.00 4.67 2.54
N ILE A 50 -16.71 4.33 2.39
CA ILE A 50 -15.96 4.49 1.14
C ILE A 50 -16.58 3.62 0.05
N VAL A 51 -16.87 2.34 0.33
CA VAL A 51 -17.49 1.44 -0.65
C VAL A 51 -18.86 1.96 -1.10
N VAL A 52 -19.70 2.40 -0.17
CA VAL A 52 -21.01 2.99 -0.48
C VAL A 52 -20.86 4.26 -1.32
N SER A 53 -19.92 5.14 -0.97
CA SER A 53 -19.65 6.37 -1.72
C SER A 53 -19.20 6.08 -3.16
N LEU A 54 -18.32 5.08 -3.34
CA LEU A 54 -17.86 4.66 -4.67
C LEU A 54 -19.01 4.07 -5.49
N ILE A 55 -19.87 3.23 -4.90
CA ILE A 55 -21.03 2.65 -5.58
C ILE A 55 -21.99 3.77 -6.00
N MET A 56 -22.31 4.72 -5.11
CA MET A 56 -23.19 5.84 -5.43
C MET A 56 -22.62 6.71 -6.56
N GLY A 57 -21.31 6.99 -6.54
CA GLY A 57 -20.64 7.75 -7.59
C GLY A 57 -20.57 7.02 -8.93
N ALA A 58 -20.40 5.69 -8.92
CA ALA A 58 -20.31 4.87 -10.12
C ALA A 58 -21.69 4.49 -10.71
N TRP A 59 -22.76 4.56 -9.92
CA TRP A 59 -24.10 4.09 -10.30
C TRP A 59 -24.64 4.68 -11.62
N PRO A 60 -24.52 5.99 -11.90
CA PRO A 60 -24.97 6.56 -13.17
C PRO A 60 -24.23 5.97 -14.37
N ALA A 61 -22.91 5.79 -14.25
CA ALA A 61 -22.10 5.20 -15.32
C ALA A 61 -22.48 3.74 -15.58
N ILE A 62 -22.68 2.96 -14.51
CA ILE A 62 -23.11 1.55 -14.63
C ILE A 62 -24.47 1.43 -15.32
N LYS A 63 -25.41 2.33 -15.03
CA LYS A 63 -26.72 2.35 -15.70
C LYS A 63 -26.65 2.71 -17.17
N THR A 64 -25.79 3.66 -17.54
CA THR A 64 -25.68 4.13 -18.94
C THR A 64 -24.92 3.16 -19.83
N PHE A 65 -23.80 2.59 -19.34
CA PHE A 65 -22.90 1.76 -20.15
C PHE A 65 -23.04 0.25 -19.91
N GLY A 66 -23.75 -0.16 -18.86
CA GLY A 66 -23.98 -1.56 -18.54
C GLY A 66 -22.71 -2.40 -18.45
N LEU A 67 -22.81 -3.68 -18.83
CA LEU A 67 -21.67 -4.61 -18.90
C LEU A 67 -20.77 -4.36 -20.12
N GLU A 68 -21.29 -3.68 -21.15
CA GLU A 68 -20.54 -3.35 -22.36
C GLU A 68 -19.35 -2.41 -22.06
N PHE A 69 -19.45 -1.62 -20.99
CA PHE A 69 -18.34 -0.87 -20.40
C PHE A 69 -17.06 -1.70 -20.24
N LEU A 70 -17.15 -2.97 -19.82
CA LEU A 70 -15.99 -3.82 -19.53
C LEU A 70 -15.24 -4.29 -20.76
N VAL A 71 -15.93 -4.43 -21.89
CA VAL A 71 -15.37 -4.89 -23.17
C VAL A 71 -15.08 -3.74 -24.13
N THR A 72 -15.62 -2.56 -23.87
CA THR A 72 -15.38 -1.35 -24.65
C THR A 72 -13.95 -0.85 -24.43
N ARG A 73 -13.20 -0.71 -25.53
CA ARG A 73 -11.80 -0.20 -25.53
C ARG A 73 -11.71 1.31 -25.56
N ARG A 74 -12.71 1.98 -26.15
CA ARG A 74 -12.68 3.42 -26.42
C ARG A 74 -12.98 4.22 -25.15
N TRP A 75 -12.15 5.19 -24.87
CA TRP A 75 -12.33 6.16 -23.78
C TRP A 75 -12.42 7.57 -24.37
N ALA A 76 -13.63 8.13 -24.43
CA ALA A 76 -13.90 9.44 -25.01
C ALA A 76 -15.02 10.17 -24.22
N PRO A 77 -14.71 10.67 -23.01
CA PRO A 77 -15.69 11.40 -22.18
C PRO A 77 -16.02 12.81 -22.69
N GLN A 78 -15.25 13.37 -23.63
CA GLN A 78 -15.44 14.74 -24.14
C GLN A 78 -16.43 14.84 -25.31
N LEU A 79 -17.01 13.73 -25.75
CA LEU A 79 -18.02 13.72 -26.83
C LEU A 79 -19.39 14.11 -26.29
N ASP A 80 -20.25 14.62 -27.17
CA ASP A 80 -21.67 14.90 -26.86
C ASP A 80 -22.38 13.64 -26.34
N GLU A 81 -22.04 12.49 -26.92
CA GLU A 81 -22.33 11.16 -26.35
C GLU A 81 -21.04 10.56 -25.77
N PRO A 82 -20.81 10.68 -24.45
CA PRO A 82 -19.57 10.21 -23.84
C PRO A 82 -19.48 8.69 -23.93
N ILE A 83 -18.32 8.18 -24.37
CA ILE A 83 -18.03 6.74 -24.42
C ILE A 83 -17.02 6.44 -23.32
N LEU A 84 -17.45 5.68 -22.31
CA LEU A 84 -16.57 5.22 -21.24
C LEU A 84 -16.31 3.72 -21.44
N GLY A 85 -15.05 3.33 -21.63
CA GLY A 85 -14.65 1.95 -21.83
C GLY A 85 -13.54 1.54 -20.86
N ALA A 86 -13.75 0.45 -20.13
CA ALA A 86 -12.83 -0.03 -19.10
C ALA A 86 -11.70 -0.92 -19.65
N LEU A 87 -11.88 -1.49 -20.85
CA LEU A 87 -11.01 -2.58 -21.29
C LEU A 87 -9.55 -2.11 -21.46
N ALA A 88 -9.34 -0.93 -22.04
CA ALA A 88 -8.00 -0.36 -22.24
C ALA A 88 -7.28 -0.08 -20.90
N PRO A 89 -7.85 0.64 -19.92
CA PRO A 89 -7.20 0.85 -18.64
C PRO A 89 -7.02 -0.43 -17.81
N ILE A 90 -7.96 -1.40 -17.89
CA ILE A 90 -7.80 -2.71 -17.24
C ILE A 90 -6.60 -3.44 -17.84
N TYR A 91 -6.56 -3.59 -19.17
CA TYR A 91 -5.47 -4.26 -19.86
C TYR A 91 -4.12 -3.58 -19.59
N GLY A 92 -4.08 -2.25 -19.68
CA GLY A 92 -2.88 -1.46 -19.37
C GLY A 92 -2.40 -1.67 -17.94
N THR A 93 -3.31 -1.67 -16.96
CA THR A 93 -2.96 -1.89 -15.54
C THR A 93 -2.42 -3.30 -15.31
N LEU A 94 -3.05 -4.32 -15.88
CA LEU A 94 -2.61 -5.72 -15.72
C LEU A 94 -1.24 -5.94 -16.37
N LEU A 95 -1.05 -5.48 -17.61
CA LEU A 95 0.20 -5.65 -18.34
C LEU A 95 1.34 -4.89 -17.64
N THR A 96 1.12 -3.62 -17.27
CA THR A 96 2.13 -2.81 -16.57
C THR A 96 2.47 -3.38 -15.20
N SER A 97 1.48 -3.82 -14.41
CA SER A 97 1.72 -4.46 -13.11
C SER A 97 2.47 -5.77 -13.25
N PHE A 98 2.17 -6.56 -14.28
CA PHE A 98 2.88 -7.82 -14.55
C PHE A 98 4.35 -7.57 -14.88
N ILE A 99 4.64 -6.65 -15.82
CA ILE A 99 6.02 -6.27 -16.17
C ILE A 99 6.75 -5.70 -14.95
N ALA A 100 6.08 -4.82 -14.18
CA ALA A 100 6.64 -4.24 -12.97
C ALA A 100 7.02 -5.32 -11.94
N MET A 101 6.15 -6.31 -11.70
CA MET A 101 6.46 -7.43 -10.80
C MET A 101 7.60 -8.29 -11.32
N LEU A 102 7.62 -8.59 -12.62
CA LEU A 102 8.67 -9.40 -13.24
C LEU A 102 10.05 -8.79 -13.01
N ILE A 103 10.17 -7.47 -13.01
CA ILE A 103 11.43 -6.76 -12.76
C ILE A 103 11.66 -6.53 -11.27
N ALA A 104 10.65 -6.04 -10.54
CA ALA A 104 10.80 -5.61 -9.15
C ALA A 104 11.04 -6.78 -8.18
N VAL A 105 10.39 -7.93 -8.39
CA VAL A 105 10.54 -9.10 -7.51
C VAL A 105 11.97 -9.66 -7.51
N PRO A 106 12.57 -10.04 -8.65
CA PRO A 106 13.94 -10.55 -8.65
C PRO A 106 14.95 -9.50 -8.18
N PHE A 107 14.74 -8.22 -8.54
CA PHE A 107 15.62 -7.15 -8.09
C PHE A 107 15.53 -6.94 -6.57
N GLY A 108 14.33 -6.88 -6.02
CA GLY A 108 14.09 -6.74 -4.58
C GLY A 108 14.66 -7.91 -3.78
N LEU A 109 14.50 -9.14 -4.29
CA LEU A 109 15.10 -10.33 -3.69
C LEU A 109 16.64 -10.28 -3.77
N GLY A 110 17.19 -9.87 -4.90
CA GLY A 110 18.64 -9.71 -5.09
C GLY A 110 19.25 -8.68 -4.12
N VAL A 111 18.60 -7.53 -3.93
CA VAL A 111 19.02 -6.51 -2.95
C VAL A 111 18.91 -7.06 -1.53
N ALA A 112 17.84 -7.79 -1.21
CA ALA A 112 17.67 -8.39 0.11
C ALA A 112 18.80 -9.39 0.43
N ILE A 113 19.06 -10.34 -0.47
CA ILE A 113 20.13 -11.33 -0.32
C ILE A 113 21.50 -10.65 -0.24
N PHE A 114 21.77 -9.64 -1.09
CA PHE A 114 23.01 -8.89 -1.03
C PHE A 114 23.21 -8.26 0.35
N LEU A 115 22.21 -7.58 0.90
CA LEU A 115 22.30 -6.92 2.20
C LEU A 115 22.36 -7.87 3.40
N THR A 116 21.88 -9.11 3.27
CA THR A 116 21.93 -10.11 4.34
C THR A 116 23.21 -10.93 4.30
N GLU A 117 23.60 -11.42 3.12
CA GLU A 117 24.66 -12.44 2.99
C GLU A 117 25.98 -11.92 2.40
N LEU A 118 25.93 -10.95 1.48
CA LEU A 118 27.13 -10.58 0.68
C LEU A 118 27.70 -9.19 1.03
N CYS A 119 26.94 -8.32 1.68
CA CYS A 119 27.30 -6.92 1.83
C CYS A 119 28.43 -6.73 2.87
N PRO A 120 29.53 -6.03 2.52
CA PRO A 120 30.59 -5.74 3.47
C PRO A 120 30.08 -4.82 4.60
N ILE A 121 30.53 -5.10 5.82
CA ILE A 121 30.07 -4.48 7.08
C ILE A 121 29.95 -2.93 7.01
N PRO A 122 30.93 -2.16 6.50
CA PRO A 122 30.82 -0.70 6.50
C PRO A 122 29.74 -0.17 5.53
N LEU A 123 29.43 -0.89 4.45
CA LEU A 123 28.45 -0.46 3.45
C LEU A 123 27.01 -0.86 3.79
N ARG A 124 26.84 -1.86 4.66
CA ARG A 124 25.52 -2.39 5.02
C ARG A 124 24.59 -1.33 5.61
N ARG A 125 25.10 -0.49 6.50
CA ARG A 125 24.33 0.56 7.18
C ARG A 125 23.90 1.68 6.21
N PRO A 126 24.79 2.32 5.43
CA PRO A 126 24.36 3.39 4.52
C PRO A 126 23.41 2.89 3.42
N ILE A 127 23.64 1.70 2.85
CA ILE A 127 22.75 1.16 1.81
C ILE A 127 21.37 0.85 2.38
N ARG A 128 21.29 0.24 3.57
CA ARG A 128 20.00 -0.01 4.23
C ARG A 128 19.23 1.28 4.45
N VAL A 129 19.89 2.31 5.00
CA VAL A 129 19.27 3.62 5.21
C VAL A 129 18.82 4.22 3.88
N ALA A 130 19.61 4.13 2.81
CA ALA A 130 19.20 4.62 1.49
C ALA A 130 17.93 3.92 0.98
N VAL A 131 17.82 2.59 1.14
CA VAL A 131 16.61 1.83 0.76
C VAL A 131 15.41 2.24 1.61
N GLU A 132 15.56 2.38 2.93
CA GLU A 132 14.50 2.83 3.83
C GLU A 132 14.03 4.26 3.50
N LEU A 133 14.98 5.15 3.18
CA LEU A 133 14.67 6.51 2.74
C LEU A 133 13.97 6.52 1.38
N LEU A 134 14.41 5.69 0.43
CA LEU A 134 13.78 5.54 -0.89
C LEU A 134 12.32 5.08 -0.75
N ALA A 135 12.04 4.16 0.18
CA ALA A 135 10.69 3.70 0.51
C ALA A 135 9.85 4.78 1.22
N GLY A 136 10.48 5.74 1.91
CA GLY A 136 9.82 6.85 2.57
C GLY A 136 9.44 8.03 1.66
N ILE A 137 9.93 8.05 0.41
CA ILE A 137 9.58 9.11 -0.54
C ILE A 137 8.10 8.99 -0.92
N PRO A 138 7.32 10.09 -0.87
CA PRO A 138 5.93 10.09 -1.30
C PRO A 138 5.74 9.61 -2.74
N SER A 139 4.74 8.78 -2.97
CA SER A 139 4.44 8.22 -4.31
C SER A 139 4.21 9.29 -5.38
N ILE A 140 3.68 10.46 -5.01
CA ILE A 140 3.47 11.58 -5.95
C ILE A 140 4.78 12.12 -6.54
N ILE A 141 5.88 12.09 -5.78
CA ILE A 141 7.18 12.58 -6.26
C ILE A 141 7.70 11.66 -7.35
N TYR A 142 7.64 10.34 -7.14
CA TYR A 142 7.99 9.37 -8.18
C TYR A 142 7.07 9.46 -9.40
N GLY A 143 5.79 9.71 -9.20
CA GLY A 143 4.82 9.93 -10.29
C GLY A 143 5.20 11.14 -11.15
N MET A 144 5.46 12.30 -10.53
CA MET A 144 5.85 13.51 -11.24
C MET A 144 7.22 13.38 -11.90
N TRP A 145 8.21 12.78 -11.22
CA TRP A 145 9.51 12.51 -11.82
C TRP A 145 9.39 11.56 -13.02
N GLY A 146 8.56 10.51 -12.88
CA GLY A 146 8.25 9.59 -13.96
C GLY A 146 7.63 10.31 -15.16
N PHE A 147 6.70 11.24 -14.92
CA PHE A 147 6.08 12.01 -15.99
C PHE A 147 7.04 13.01 -16.66
N PHE A 148 7.80 13.80 -15.89
CA PHE A 148 8.63 14.88 -16.42
C PHE A 148 10.01 14.47 -16.90
N VAL A 149 10.56 13.37 -16.38
CA VAL A 149 11.92 12.91 -16.70
C VAL A 149 11.88 11.60 -17.45
N LEU A 150 11.27 10.56 -16.86
CA LEU A 150 11.27 9.23 -17.45
C LEU A 150 10.41 9.16 -18.72
N GLY A 151 9.26 9.85 -18.76
CA GLY A 151 8.35 9.90 -19.91
C GLY A 151 9.04 10.42 -21.17
N PRO A 152 9.61 11.64 -21.16
CA PRO A 152 10.38 12.17 -22.29
C PRO A 152 11.58 11.30 -22.63
N PHE A 153 12.28 10.74 -21.64
CA PHE A 153 13.40 9.84 -21.88
C PHE A 153 12.98 8.58 -22.65
N LEU A 154 11.88 7.93 -22.24
CA LEU A 154 11.30 6.77 -22.93
C LEU A 154 10.89 7.14 -24.36
N ALA A 155 10.16 8.23 -24.54
CA ALA A 155 9.68 8.68 -25.85
C ALA A 155 10.81 9.00 -26.84
N GLN A 156 11.93 9.54 -26.36
CA GLN A 156 13.04 9.95 -27.21
C GLN A 156 14.03 8.81 -27.50
N HIS A 157 14.20 7.86 -26.58
CA HIS A 157 15.27 6.84 -26.69
C HIS A 157 14.74 5.41 -26.81
N ILE A 158 13.71 5.07 -26.05
CA ILE A 158 13.24 3.68 -25.92
C ILE A 158 12.15 3.39 -26.95
N GLU A 159 11.16 4.28 -27.12
CA GLU A 159 10.10 4.08 -28.12
C GLU A 159 10.65 3.94 -29.55
N PRO A 160 11.57 4.79 -30.03
CA PRO A 160 12.12 4.63 -31.37
C PRO A 160 12.94 3.34 -31.51
N ALA A 161 13.64 2.93 -30.46
CA ALA A 161 14.42 1.68 -30.45
C ALA A 161 13.50 0.45 -30.53
N ILE A 162 12.38 0.44 -29.79
CA ILE A 162 11.38 -0.62 -29.87
C ILE A 162 10.73 -0.64 -31.26
N VAL A 163 10.30 0.51 -31.77
CA VAL A 163 9.70 0.62 -33.10
C VAL A 163 10.67 0.13 -34.17
N TRP A 164 11.94 0.48 -34.09
CA TRP A 164 12.97 -0.03 -34.99
C TRP A 164 13.15 -1.54 -34.88
N ALA A 165 13.24 -2.08 -33.67
CA ALA A 165 13.44 -3.51 -33.43
C ALA A 165 12.25 -4.37 -33.89
N VAL A 166 11.04 -3.81 -33.89
CA VAL A 166 9.79 -4.51 -34.21
C VAL A 166 9.32 -4.23 -35.64
N LYS A 167 9.96 -3.30 -36.36
CA LYS A 167 9.60 -2.84 -37.71
C LYS A 167 9.38 -3.98 -38.72
N ASP A 168 10.15 -5.06 -38.60
CA ASP A 168 10.12 -6.19 -39.53
C ASP A 168 9.11 -7.28 -39.14
N ILE A 169 8.35 -7.11 -38.05
CA ILE A 169 7.32 -8.06 -37.60
C ILE A 169 5.95 -7.61 -38.16
N PRO A 170 5.43 -8.24 -39.23
CA PRO A 170 4.24 -7.77 -39.94
C PRO A 170 2.96 -7.73 -39.09
N VAL A 171 2.89 -8.49 -38.00
CA VAL A 171 1.73 -8.49 -37.07
C VAL A 171 1.66 -7.23 -36.20
N LEU A 172 2.79 -6.57 -35.96
CA LEU A 172 2.90 -5.42 -35.05
C LEU A 172 2.92 -4.06 -35.78
N ASN A 173 2.86 -4.06 -37.11
CA ASN A 173 2.92 -2.85 -37.95
C ASN A 173 1.52 -2.22 -38.21
N ILE A 174 0.48 -2.69 -37.51
CA ILE A 174 -0.94 -2.33 -37.71
C ILE A 174 -1.54 -1.64 -36.46
N ILE A 175 -0.79 -1.60 -35.35
CA ILE A 175 -1.18 -0.95 -34.08
C ILE A 175 -0.31 0.29 -33.91
#